data_AF-A0A2T7FYA3-F1
#
_entry.id   AF-A0A2T7FYA3-F1
#
_cell.length_a   1.000
_cell.length_b   1.000
_cell.length_c   1.000
_cell.angle_alpha   90.00
_cell.angle_beta   90.00
_cell.angle_gamma   90.00
#
_symmetry.space_group_name_H-M   'P 1'
#
loop_
_entity.id
_entity.type
_entity.pdbx_description
1 polymer ?
#
loop_
_entity_poly.entity_id
_entity_poly.type
_entity_poly.pdbx_seq_one_letter_code
_entity_poly.pdbx_strand_id
1 'polypeptide(L)' 'MGLALLALGLVMIVEGLVYALAPSLIEDLLEALRQIPREARRLLGFAVLTGGVFFLWLASVLGALDGL' A
#
# COMPACT_ATOMS: atom_id res chain seq x y z
N MET A 1 -12.86 11.19 12.10
CA MET A 1 -11.46 11.40 12.53
C MET A 1 -10.76 10.09 12.89
N GLY A 2 -11.37 9.19 13.67
CA GLY A 2 -10.74 7.92 14.11
C GLY A 2 -10.26 7.00 12.98
N LEU A 3 -11.04 6.85 11.91
CA LEU A 3 -10.65 6.06 10.73
C LEU A 3 -9.35 6.53 10.08
N ALA A 4 -9.16 7.85 9.97
CA ALA A 4 -7.96 8.43 9.38
C ALA A 4 -6.73 8.12 10.24
N LEU A 5 -6.86 8.17 11.57
CA LEU A 5 -5.79 7.81 12.50
C LEU A 5 -5.48 6.31 12.45
N LEU A 6 -6.50 5.45 12.34
CA LEU A 6 -6.32 4.01 12.19
C LEU A 6 -5.60 3.67 10.88
N ALA A 7 -6.08 4.19 9.76
CA ALA A 7 -5.46 3.98 8.44
C ALA A 7 -4.01 4.47 8.43
N LEU A 8 -3.75 5.66 8.96
CA LEU A 8 -2.41 6.21 9.05
C LEU A 8 -1.50 5.36 9.96
N GLY A 9 -1.99 4.96 11.13
CA GLY A 9 -1.23 4.12 12.06
C GLY A 9 -0.86 2.75 11.48
N LEU A 10 -1.80 2.10 10.77
CA LEU A 10 -1.54 0.84 10.09
C LEU A 10 -0.49 1.00 8.98
N VAL A 11 -0.58 2.04 8.16
CA VAL A 11 0.45 2.33 7.14
C VAL A 11 1.81 2.55 7.79
N MET A 12 1.88 3.33 8.89
CA MET A 12 3.13 3.56 9.60
C MET A 12 3.74 2.27 10.16
N ILE A 13 2.91 1.37 10.70
CA ILE A 13 3.38 0.06 11.20
C ILE A 13 3.93 -0.78 10.04
N VAL A 14 3.18 -0.92 8.96
CA VAL A 14 3.57 -1.76 7.82
C VAL A 14 4.85 -1.24 7.16
N GLU A 15 4.90 0.06 6.85
CA GLU A 15 6.09 0.69 6.27
C GLU A 15 7.29 0.62 7.22
N GLY A 16 7.08 0.98 8.49
CA GLY A 16 8.12 0.96 9.53
C GLY A 16 8.72 -0.42 9.76
N LEU A 17 7.91 -1.48 9.66
CA LEU A 17 8.39 -2.87 9.77
C LEU A 17 9.36 -3.22 8.66
N VAL A 18 9.09 -2.82 7.41
CA VAL A 18 10.02 -3.06 6.29
C VAL A 18 11.35 -2.37 6.55
N TYR A 19 11.33 -1.11 6.97
CA TYR A 19 12.55 -0.36 7.32
C TYR A 19 13.31 -0.96 8.51
N ALA A 20 12.61 -1.46 9.53
CA ALA A 20 13.22 -1.96 10.75
C ALA A 20 13.76 -3.40 10.65
N LEU A 21 13.03 -4.29 9.96
CA LEU A 21 13.35 -5.72 9.91
C LEU A 21 14.22 -6.09 8.71
N ALA A 22 14.05 -5.42 7.58
CA ALA A 22 14.68 -5.82 6.32
C ALA A 22 15.01 -4.62 5.42
N PRO A 23 15.89 -3.70 5.87
CA PRO A 23 16.22 -2.49 5.11
C PRO A 23 16.80 -2.80 3.72
N SER A 24 17.52 -3.91 3.54
CA SER A 24 18.07 -4.32 2.24
C SER A 24 16.99 -4.64 1.20
N LEU A 25 15.81 -5.12 1.62
CA LEU A 25 14.70 -5.39 0.68
C LEU A 25 14.23 -4.11 0.00
N ILE A 26 14.30 -2.96 0.68
CA ILE A 26 13.92 -1.67 0.09
C ILE A 26 14.93 -1.29 -0.99
N GLU A 27 16.22 -1.47 -0.74
CA GLU A 27 17.27 -1.19 -1.71
C GLU A 27 17.11 -2.06 -2.96
N ASP A 28 16.94 -3.38 -2.76
CA ASP A 28 16.71 -4.34 -3.85
C ASP A 28 15.43 -4.03 -4.66
N LEU A 29 14.34 -3.69 -3.97
CA LEU A 29 13.08 -3.31 -4.61
C LEU A 29 13.24 -2.02 -5.42
N LEU A 30 13.92 -1.02 -4.88
CA LEU A 30 14.18 0.24 -5.58
C LEU A 30 15.06 0.03 -6.80
N GLU A 31 16.07 -0.84 -6.72
CA GLU A 31 16.90 -1.20 -7.85
C GLU A 31 16.08 -1.90 -8.94
N ALA A 32 15.26 -2.88 -8.58
CA ALA A 32 14.34 -3.54 -9.51
C ALA A 32 13.36 -2.54 -10.16
N LEU A 33 12.76 -1.64 -9.37
CA LEU A 33 11.87 -0.59 -9.89
C LEU A 33 12.59 0.37 -10.86
N ARG A 34 13.87 0.67 -10.63
CA ARG A 34 14.67 1.52 -11.53
C ARG A 34 14.90 0.89 -12.89
N GLN A 35 14.97 -0.44 -12.97
CA GLN A 35 15.11 -1.18 -14.22
C GLN A 35 13.83 -1.18 -15.07
N ILE A 36 12.67 -0.89 -14.47
CA ILE A 36 11.38 -0.85 -15.18
C ILE A 36 11.25 0.47 -15.99
N PRO A 37 10.82 0.41 -17.27
CA PRO A 37 10.49 1.59 -18.07
C PRO A 37 9.47 2.49 -17.37
N ARG A 38 9.55 3.82 -17.59
CA ARG A 38 8.66 4.78 -16.91
C ARG A 38 7.18 4.50 -17.14
N GLU A 39 6.81 4.08 -18.34
CA GLU A 39 5.42 3.78 -18.69
C GLU A 39 4.89 2.54 -17.95
N ALA A 40 5.68 1.47 -17.90
CA ALA A 40 5.34 0.27 -17.13
C ALA A 40 5.26 0.56 -15.62
N ARG A 41 6.12 1.43 -15.07
CA ARG A 41 6.00 1.90 -13.67
C ARG A 41 4.71 2.63 -13.39
N ARG A 42 4.23 3.46 -14.32
CA ARG A 42 2.94 4.16 -14.17
C ARG A 42 1.79 3.16 -14.17
N LEU A 43 1.80 2.19 -15.07
CA LEU A 43 0.79 1.13 -15.12
C LEU A 43 0.77 0.30 -13.83
N LEU A 44 1.94 -0.07 -13.30
CA LEU A 44 2.05 -0.74 -12.02
C LEU A 44 1.43 0.10 -10.89
N GLY A 45 1.74 1.41 -10.83
CA GLY A 45 1.13 2.31 -9.85
C GLY A 45 -0.39 2.40 -9.96
N PHE A 46 -0.93 2.47 -11.19
CA PHE A 46 -2.37 2.43 -11.42
C PHE A 46 -3.01 1.10 -11.00
N ALA A 47 -2.35 -0.03 -11.24
CA ALA A 47 -2.82 -1.34 -10.83
C ALA A 47 -2.90 -1.44 -9.29
N VAL A 48 -1.87 -0.99 -8.58
CA VAL A 48 -1.85 -0.95 -7.10
C VAL A 48 -2.93 -0.02 -6.57
N LEU A 49 -3.08 1.20 -7.13
CA LEU A 49 -4.10 2.15 -6.73
C LEU A 49 -5.51 1.58 -6.90
N THR A 50 -5.79 1.01 -8.08
CA THR A 50 -7.12 0.46 -8.39
C THR A 50 -7.40 -0.78 -7.55
N GLY A 51 -6.40 -1.63 -7.32
CA GLY A 51 -6.49 -2.78 -6.42
C GLY A 51 -6.78 -2.36 -4.97
N GLY A 52 -6.12 -1.31 -4.48
CA GLY A 52 -6.39 -0.75 -3.15
C GLY A 52 -7.83 -0.25 -3.01
N VAL A 53 -8.32 0.52 -3.98
CA VAL A 53 -9.72 0.97 -4.01
C VAL A 53 -10.68 -0.22 -4.06
N PHE A 54 -10.39 -1.23 -4.87
CA PHE A 54 -11.19 -2.45 -4.96
C PHE A 54 -11.26 -3.20 -3.63
N PHE A 55 -10.14 -3.32 -2.91
CA PHE A 55 -10.14 -3.96 -1.59
C PHE A 55 -10.88 -3.15 -0.53
N LEU A 56 -10.78 -1.82 -0.54
CA LEU A 56 -11.56 -0.97 0.36
C LEU A 56 -13.06 -1.08 0.08
N TRP A 57 -13.44 -1.12 -1.21
CA TRP A 57 -14.82 -1.37 -1.62
C TRP A 57 -15.29 -2.76 -1.16
N LEU A 58 -14.49 -3.80 -1.35
CA LEU A 58 -14.84 -5.15 -0.90
C LEU A 58 -14.98 -5.21 0.62
N ALA A 59 -14.07 -4.60 1.38
CA ALA A 59 -14.15 -4.50 2.84
C ALA A 59 -15.44 -3.78 3.27
N SER A 60 -15.83 -2.71 2.56
CA SER A 60 -17.10 -2.03 2.78
C SER A 60 -18.29 -2.96 2.55
N VAL A 61 -18.30 -3.73 1.46
CA VAL A 61 -19.40 -4.66 1.14
C VAL A 61 -19.50 -5.79 2.17
N LEU A 62 -18.37 -6.20 2.74
CA LEU A 62 -18.30 -7.20 3.81
C LEU A 62 -18.66 -6.66 5.20
N GLY A 63 -19.06 -5.38 5.29
CA GLY A 63 -19.52 -4.75 6.52
C GLY A 63 -18.42 -4.25 7.45
N ALA A 64 -17.17 -4.19 6.99
CA ALA A 64 -16.07 -3.62 7.78
C ALA A 64 -16.27 -2.13 8.08
N LEU A 65 -17.12 -1.46 7.30
CA LEU A 65 -17.47 -0.05 7.45
C LEU A 65 -18.86 0.19 8.08
N ASP A 66 -19.65 -0.85 8.34
CA ASP A 66 -21.05 -0.71 8.78
C ASP A 66 -21.19 -0.18 10.22
N GLY A 67 -20.13 -0.29 11.02
CA GLY A 67 -20.09 0.15 12.42
C GLY A 67 -19.30 1.43 12.68
N LEU A 68 -18.92 2.16 11.63
CA LEU A 68 -18.04 3.34 11.68
C LEU A 68 -18.76 4.67 11.45
#